data_AF-A0A9X9MGK8-F1
#
_entry.id   AF-A0A9X9MGK8-F1
#
_cell.length_a   1.000
_cell.length_b   1.000
_cell.length_c   1.000
_cell.angle_alpha   90.00
_cell.angle_beta   90.00
_cell.angle_gamma   90.00
#
_symmetry.space_group_name_H-M   'P 1'
#
loop_
_entity.id
_entity.type
_entity.pdbx_description
1 polymer ?
#
loop_
_entity_poly.entity_id
_entity_poly.type
_entity_poly.pdbx_seq_one_letter_code
_entity_poly.pdbx_strand_id
1 'polypeptide(L)'
;MRLSCIFNKAPLGLRYTTWLQFPTLESAIRLQKARIRPFMTETKLHEGIAAPEINFDTIDHIRRNSHQPTDVQELKGEQDKTQYARVVPESRSYFTVQPNFTDTLISFDKILENNQKLPVLDPRDTPKVAWLSGREYKNMIGEKIKNSRYQQMLQVLKRLNQIHPAVMPSEVEKALDTFKRDTVPEAASTKISPIDGFGRSLGVGRRKTSTARAWLVEGTGEVLVNGKTLSEAFGRIHDRETVIWPLKATMRVDKYNLWCRVEGGGTTGQAESLTLAVAKALLGHEPALKPALRRGMSIAPSASSKIEFNLKPANLTVQLDVLRGIQEKWKERSQVTSKQEKCLPGSRDKIHITNLSKK
;
A
#
# COMPACT_ATOMS: atom_id res chain seq x y z
N MET A 1 1.46 -70.64 33.69
CA MET A 1 2.72 -70.42 34.46
C MET A 1 3.28 -69.05 34.11
N ARG A 2 3.80 -68.30 35.10
CA ARG A 2 4.84 -67.22 35.06
C ARG A 2 4.82 -66.20 33.88
N LEU A 3 4.68 -64.89 34.13
CA LEU A 3 5.78 -63.93 34.48
C LEU A 3 6.91 -63.97 33.43
N SER A 4 7.33 -62.91 32.71
CA SER A 4 7.08 -61.44 32.78
C SER A 4 7.13 -60.82 31.35
N CYS A 5 7.30 -59.53 31.00
CA CYS A 5 7.71 -58.32 31.72
C CYS A 5 7.22 -57.00 31.06
N ILE A 6 6.62 -56.11 31.87
CA ILE A 6 6.91 -54.67 32.02
C ILE A 6 7.25 -53.82 30.77
N PHE A 7 6.31 -52.96 30.36
CA PHE A 7 6.54 -51.50 30.27
C PHE A 7 5.20 -50.73 30.42
N ASN A 8 5.24 -49.53 31.00
CA ASN A 8 4.08 -48.95 31.71
C ASN A 8 2.97 -48.35 30.81
N LYS A 9 1.70 -48.65 31.18
CA LYS A 9 0.52 -47.83 30.84
C LYS A 9 0.39 -46.68 31.85
N ALA A 10 0.07 -45.48 31.36
CA ALA A 10 -0.34 -44.37 32.22
C ALA A 10 -1.58 -43.67 31.65
N PRO A 11 -2.76 -43.79 32.31
CA PRO A 11 -3.90 -42.92 32.10
C PRO A 11 -4.11 -41.97 33.29
N LEU A 12 -4.23 -40.67 32.98
CA LEU A 12 -5.08 -39.69 33.68
C LEU A 12 -4.96 -39.61 35.22
N GLY A 13 -3.93 -38.91 35.71
CA GLY A 13 -3.86 -38.46 37.09
C GLY A 13 -4.68 -37.18 37.34
N LEU A 14 -5.44 -37.17 38.45
CA LEU A 14 -6.22 -36.01 38.90
C LEU A 14 -5.32 -34.81 39.22
N ARG A 15 -5.77 -33.60 38.86
CA ARG A 15 -5.53 -32.38 39.66
C ARG A 15 -6.79 -31.52 39.73
N TYR A 16 -7.13 -31.17 40.96
CA TYR A 16 -8.26 -30.36 41.41
C TYR A 16 -8.53 -29.12 40.53
N THR A 17 -9.76 -29.02 40.02
CA THR A 17 -10.34 -27.76 39.53
C THR A 17 -11.52 -27.38 40.41
N THR A 18 -11.34 -26.35 41.23
CA THR A 18 -12.40 -25.73 42.02
C THR A 18 -13.44 -25.11 41.10
N TRP A 19 -14.67 -25.60 41.17
CA TRP A 19 -15.83 -24.97 40.52
C TRP A 19 -16.22 -23.72 41.32
N LEU A 20 -15.74 -22.55 40.87
CA LEU A 20 -16.25 -21.27 41.35
C LEU A 20 -17.46 -20.85 40.52
N GLN A 21 -18.58 -20.75 41.23
CA GLN A 21 -19.90 -20.49 40.69
C GLN A 21 -20.00 -19.02 40.22
N PHE A 22 -20.36 -18.79 38.96
CA PHE A 22 -20.59 -17.44 38.44
C PHE A 22 -21.80 -16.79 39.13
N PRO A 23 -21.66 -15.64 39.81
CA PRO A 23 -22.80 -14.92 40.36
C PRO A 23 -23.58 -14.21 39.25
N THR A 24 -24.90 -14.20 39.39
CA THR A 24 -25.85 -13.59 38.47
C THR A 24 -25.82 -12.06 38.49
N LEU A 25 -26.34 -11.45 37.42
CA LEU A 25 -26.10 -10.07 36.99
C LEU A 25 -26.80 -8.95 37.79
N GLU A 26 -27.22 -9.20 39.04
CA GLU A 26 -28.05 -8.27 39.84
C GLU A 26 -27.37 -7.61 41.05
N SER A 27 -26.17 -8.05 41.45
CA SER A 27 -25.48 -7.49 42.65
C SER A 27 -24.50 -6.34 42.35
N ALA A 28 -24.16 -6.09 41.07
CA ALA A 28 -23.09 -5.17 40.68
C ALA A 28 -23.46 -3.66 40.63
N ILE A 29 -24.72 -3.29 40.88
CA ILE A 29 -25.20 -1.89 40.72
C ILE A 29 -25.10 -1.05 42.01
N ARG A 30 -24.71 -1.64 43.15
CA ARG A 30 -24.85 -0.97 44.47
C ARG A 30 -23.63 -0.23 45.04
N LEU A 31 -22.48 -0.15 44.34
CA LEU A 31 -21.26 0.49 44.88
C LEU A 31 -20.48 1.44 43.92
N GLN A 32 -21.12 2.03 42.91
CA GLN A 32 -20.56 3.22 42.23
C GLN A 32 -21.60 4.34 42.01
N LYS A 33 -22.13 4.88 43.10
CA LYS A 33 -22.52 6.30 43.18
C LYS A 33 -21.50 7.07 44.01
N ALA A 34 -20.26 7.13 43.52
CA ALA A 34 -19.33 8.18 43.90
C ALA A 34 -19.97 9.50 43.48
N ARG A 35 -20.55 10.22 44.45
CA ARG A 35 -21.33 11.44 44.25
C ARG A 35 -20.47 12.47 43.52
N ILE A 36 -20.80 12.75 42.26
CA ILE A 36 -20.31 13.95 41.56
C ILE A 36 -20.65 15.13 42.47
N ARG A 37 -19.63 15.75 43.05
CA ARG A 37 -19.83 16.96 43.85
C ARG A 37 -20.13 18.08 42.84
N PRO A 38 -21.26 18.79 42.94
CA PRO A 38 -21.44 19.99 42.14
C PRO A 38 -20.33 20.98 42.49
N PHE A 39 -19.88 21.75 41.49
CA PHE A 39 -18.94 22.84 41.70
C PHE A 39 -19.58 23.88 42.61
N MET A 40 -19.16 23.93 43.86
CA MET A 40 -19.64 24.90 44.85
C MET A 40 -18.61 26.03 44.95
N THR A 41 -19.05 27.27 44.78
CA THR A 41 -18.24 28.50 44.95
C THR A 41 -17.99 28.83 46.43
N GLU A 42 -17.72 27.82 47.25
CA GLU A 42 -17.30 27.97 48.64
C GLU A 42 -15.82 27.62 48.77
N THR A 43 -14.98 28.57 48.38
CA THR A 43 -13.59 28.62 48.83
C THR A 43 -13.59 28.80 50.34
N LYS A 44 -13.46 27.70 51.10
CA LYS A 44 -12.87 27.82 52.45
C LYS A 44 -11.50 28.45 52.26
N LEU A 45 -11.36 29.69 52.73
CA LEU A 45 -10.08 30.39 52.73
C LEU A 45 -9.10 29.55 53.54
N HIS A 46 -8.15 28.93 52.85
CA HIS A 46 -7.01 28.30 53.48
C HIS A 46 -6.06 29.43 53.88
N GLU A 47 -5.64 29.47 55.14
CA GLU A 47 -4.88 30.59 55.72
C GLU A 47 -3.53 30.84 55.00
N GLY A 48 -3.03 29.86 54.23
CA GLY A 48 -1.82 29.93 53.41
C GLY A 48 -1.88 30.77 52.12
N ILE A 49 -2.78 31.75 52.00
CA ILE A 49 -2.75 32.76 50.90
C ILE A 49 -2.31 34.14 51.42
N ALA A 50 -2.29 34.36 52.74
CA ALA A 50 -1.67 35.55 53.32
C ALA A 50 -0.13 35.49 53.16
N ALA A 51 0.50 36.65 52.93
CA ALA A 51 1.95 36.75 53.06
C ALA A 51 2.35 36.47 54.53
N PRO A 52 3.46 35.76 54.79
CA PRO A 52 3.90 35.49 56.16
C PRO A 52 4.16 36.80 56.91
N GLU A 53 3.84 36.81 58.21
CA GLU A 53 4.05 37.98 59.06
C GLU A 53 5.55 38.36 59.08
N ILE A 54 5.83 39.63 58.80
CA ILE A 54 7.18 40.18 58.86
C ILE A 54 7.55 40.33 60.33
N ASN A 55 8.38 39.41 60.83
CA ASN A 55 8.85 39.45 62.22
C ASN A 55 9.94 40.53 62.35
N PHE A 56 9.54 41.75 62.73
CA PHE A 56 10.40 42.93 62.77
C PHE A 56 11.54 42.81 63.80
N ASP A 57 11.35 42.06 64.89
CA ASP A 57 12.35 41.87 65.95
C ASP A 57 13.66 41.27 65.41
N THR A 58 13.57 40.32 64.47
CA THR A 58 14.75 39.66 63.87
C THR A 58 15.62 40.63 63.08
N ILE A 59 15.02 41.65 62.45
CA ILE A 59 15.71 42.66 61.63
C ILE A 59 16.55 43.58 62.52
N ASP A 60 16.02 43.92 63.70
CA ASP A 60 16.69 44.77 64.68
C ASP A 60 17.86 44.06 65.39
N HIS A 61 17.79 42.75 65.60
CA HIS A 61 18.92 41.97 66.10
C HIS A 61 20.10 41.92 65.10
N ILE A 62 19.80 41.85 63.80
CA ILE A 62 20.83 41.90 62.74
C ILE A 62 21.51 43.27 62.68
N ARG A 63 20.77 44.37 62.90
CA ARG A 63 21.35 45.73 62.95
C ARG A 63 22.28 45.97 64.15
N ARG A 64 22.03 45.34 65.30
CA ARG A 64 22.78 45.61 66.55
C ARG A 64 24.12 44.87 66.66
N ASN A 65 24.28 43.71 66.00
CA ASN A 65 25.45 42.84 66.19
C ASN A 65 26.50 42.90 65.05
N SER A 66 26.65 44.05 64.39
CA SER A 66 27.60 44.24 63.26
C SER A 66 29.09 44.29 63.66
N HIS A 67 29.47 43.87 64.86
CA HIS A 67 30.82 44.01 65.42
C HIS A 67 31.33 42.72 66.09
N GLN A 68 31.60 41.68 65.28
CA GLN A 68 32.84 40.87 65.38
C GLN A 68 32.94 39.87 64.21
N PRO A 69 34.13 39.67 63.62
CA PRO A 69 34.35 38.68 62.58
C PRO A 69 34.82 37.34 63.17
N THR A 70 34.14 36.25 62.84
CA THR A 70 34.68 34.88 63.00
C THR A 70 34.25 34.02 61.82
N ASP A 71 35.21 33.31 61.24
CA ASP A 71 35.08 32.61 59.97
C ASP A 71 34.02 31.51 59.97
N VAL A 72 33.14 31.52 58.96
CA VAL A 72 32.31 30.37 58.59
C VAL A 72 32.32 30.23 57.07
N GLN A 73 32.83 29.09 56.58
CA GLN A 73 33.12 28.86 55.17
C GLN A 73 31.86 28.81 54.29
N GLU A 74 31.62 29.90 53.57
CA GLU A 74 31.29 29.98 52.14
C GLU A 74 30.72 28.71 51.44
N LEU A 75 29.50 28.29 51.81
CA LEU A 75 28.69 27.33 51.05
C LEU A 75 27.18 27.71 51.04
N LYS A 76 26.87 28.95 50.64
CA LYS A 76 25.50 29.42 50.39
C LYS A 76 25.41 30.31 49.15
N GLY A 77 25.44 29.69 47.96
CA GLY A 77 25.36 30.40 46.68
C GLY A 77 24.12 30.13 45.82
N GLU A 78 23.32 29.08 46.12
CA GLU A 78 22.38 28.55 45.11
C GLU A 78 21.03 28.03 45.67
N GLN A 79 20.60 28.46 46.87
CA GLN A 79 19.30 28.07 47.43
C GLN A 79 18.24 29.19 47.45
N ASP A 80 18.62 30.45 47.24
CA ASP A 80 17.70 31.59 47.42
C ASP A 80 16.90 31.99 46.15
N LYS A 81 17.17 31.38 45.00
CA LYS A 81 16.45 31.67 43.74
C LYS A 81 15.02 31.11 43.69
N THR A 82 14.60 30.30 44.66
CA THR A 82 13.30 29.61 44.67
C THR A 82 12.24 30.24 45.58
N GLN A 83 12.49 31.41 46.20
CA GLN A 83 11.51 32.05 47.09
C GLN A 83 10.17 32.41 46.42
N TYR A 84 10.15 32.62 45.10
CA TYR A 84 8.93 32.96 44.36
C TYR A 84 8.80 32.16 43.05
N ALA A 85 8.16 30.99 43.11
CA ALA A 85 7.82 30.18 41.94
C ALA A 85 6.32 30.31 41.60
N ARG A 86 6.01 30.52 40.32
CA ARG A 86 4.64 30.41 39.77
C ARG A 86 4.62 29.30 38.74
N VAL A 87 3.61 28.42 38.80
CA VAL A 87 3.41 27.40 37.77
C VAL A 87 2.90 28.08 36.50
N VAL A 88 3.66 27.95 35.42
CA VAL A 88 3.33 28.48 34.09
C VAL A 88 3.40 27.31 33.11
N PRO A 89 2.42 27.16 32.18
CA PRO A 89 2.50 26.11 31.17
C PRO A 89 3.66 26.34 30.20
N GLU A 90 4.31 25.26 29.78
CA GLU A 90 5.44 25.27 28.84
C GLU A 90 5.03 25.80 27.44
N SER A 91 3.92 25.29 26.91
CA SER A 91 3.40 25.63 25.58
C SER A 91 2.56 26.90 25.57
N ARG A 92 2.75 27.78 24.59
CA ARG A 92 1.87 28.94 24.36
C ARG A 92 0.45 28.53 23.95
N SER A 93 0.32 27.39 23.28
CA SER A 93 -0.96 26.82 22.86
C SER A 93 -1.60 25.87 23.89
N TYR A 94 -1.17 25.92 25.17
CA TYR A 94 -1.66 25.05 26.26
C TYR A 94 -3.19 24.97 26.36
N PHE A 95 -3.89 26.10 26.18
CA PHE A 95 -5.36 26.16 26.24
C PHE A 95 -6.07 25.72 24.94
N THR A 96 -5.32 25.25 23.94
CA THR A 96 -5.91 24.67 22.72
C THR A 96 -6.22 23.19 22.90
N VAL A 97 -7.05 22.64 22.00
CA VAL A 97 -7.43 21.21 22.01
C VAL A 97 -6.24 20.28 21.70
N GLN A 98 -5.17 20.80 21.09
CA GLN A 98 -4.05 20.05 20.50
C GLN A 98 -2.76 20.90 20.62
N PRO A 99 -2.18 21.04 21.83
CA PRO A 99 -1.07 21.97 22.06
C PRO A 99 0.17 21.61 21.24
N ASN A 100 0.62 20.35 21.27
CA ASN A 100 1.85 19.95 20.59
C ASN A 100 1.72 20.08 19.05
N PHE A 101 0.55 19.74 18.51
CA PHE A 101 0.25 19.99 17.09
C PHE A 101 0.22 21.49 16.73
N THR A 102 -0.29 22.33 17.63
CA THR A 102 -0.44 23.77 17.36
C THR A 102 0.92 24.46 17.41
N ASP A 103 1.77 24.11 18.39
CA ASP A 103 3.13 24.68 18.49
C ASP A 103 4.03 24.23 17.33
N THR A 104 3.92 22.98 16.86
CA THR A 104 4.63 22.51 15.65
C THR A 104 4.14 23.15 14.36
N LEU A 105 2.84 23.44 14.23
CA LEU A 105 2.34 24.20 13.09
C LEU A 105 2.85 25.66 13.12
N ILE A 106 2.80 26.31 14.29
CA ILE A 106 3.31 27.68 14.49
C ILE A 106 4.83 27.77 14.22
N SER A 107 5.61 26.74 14.56
CA SER A 107 7.05 26.75 14.26
C SER A 107 7.32 26.65 12.76
N PHE A 108 6.57 25.82 12.02
CA PHE A 108 6.70 25.75 10.56
C PHE A 108 6.19 27.00 9.84
N ASP A 109 5.12 27.62 10.31
CA ASP A 109 4.63 28.88 9.74
C ASP A 109 5.68 30.00 9.89
N LYS A 110 6.32 30.13 11.07
CA LYS A 110 7.44 31.07 11.27
C LYS A 110 8.64 30.79 10.35
N ILE A 111 9.01 29.52 10.19
CA ILE A 111 10.08 29.12 9.26
C ILE A 111 9.70 29.47 7.82
N LEU A 112 8.42 29.35 7.45
CA LEU A 112 7.92 29.74 6.12
C LEU A 112 7.94 31.27 5.94
N GLU A 113 7.47 32.04 6.93
CA GLU A 113 7.49 33.52 6.90
C GLU A 113 8.91 34.06 6.70
N ASN A 114 9.88 33.56 7.48
CA ASN A 114 11.29 33.93 7.37
C ASN A 114 11.87 33.63 5.97
N ASN A 115 11.41 32.54 5.34
CA ASN A 115 11.97 32.01 4.10
C ASN A 115 11.10 32.25 2.85
N GLN A 116 10.04 33.06 2.96
CA GLN A 116 9.08 33.28 1.87
C GLN A 116 9.71 33.88 0.60
N LYS A 117 10.80 34.65 0.75
CA LYS A 117 11.52 35.35 -0.33
C LYS A 117 12.47 34.46 -1.15
N LEU A 118 12.73 33.22 -0.71
CA LEU A 118 13.70 32.33 -1.37
C LEU A 118 13.14 31.75 -2.68
N PRO A 119 14.01 31.52 -3.69
CA PRO A 119 13.61 30.94 -4.97
C PRO A 119 13.10 29.50 -4.79
N VAL A 120 12.07 29.16 -5.57
CA VAL A 120 11.28 27.94 -5.46
C VAL A 120 11.42 27.14 -6.75
N LEU A 121 11.67 25.83 -6.62
CA LEU A 121 11.69 24.86 -7.72
C LEU A 121 10.28 24.54 -8.23
N ASP A 122 10.18 24.13 -9.50
CA ASP A 122 8.97 23.51 -10.01
C ASP A 122 8.67 22.19 -9.26
N PRO A 123 7.39 21.83 -9.03
CA PRO A 123 7.01 20.54 -8.47
C PRO A 123 7.57 19.29 -9.19
N ARG A 124 8.04 19.41 -10.44
CA ARG A 124 8.72 18.35 -11.21
C ARG A 124 10.17 18.13 -10.78
N ASP A 125 10.90 19.22 -10.53
CA ASP A 125 12.33 19.21 -10.21
C ASP A 125 12.58 19.06 -8.71
N THR A 126 11.55 19.31 -7.89
CA THR A 126 11.57 19.12 -6.44
C THR A 126 11.83 17.65 -6.06
N PRO A 127 12.77 17.34 -5.15
CA PRO A 127 13.04 15.96 -4.73
C PRO A 127 11.82 15.33 -4.06
N LYS A 128 11.50 14.09 -4.46
CA LYS A 128 10.31 13.36 -3.99
C LYS A 128 10.54 12.74 -2.62
N VAL A 129 10.11 13.46 -1.59
CA VAL A 129 10.22 13.03 -0.18
C VAL A 129 9.08 12.09 0.24
N ALA A 130 9.45 10.99 0.91
CA ALA A 130 8.52 10.12 1.62
C ALA A 130 8.18 10.71 3.00
N TRP A 131 7.15 11.56 3.06
CA TRP A 131 6.68 12.16 4.30
C TRP A 131 6.15 11.14 5.31
N LEU A 132 6.32 11.43 6.60
CA LEU A 132 5.70 10.74 7.74
C LEU A 132 4.19 10.50 7.50
N SER A 133 3.61 9.48 8.13
CA SER A 133 2.19 9.19 8.01
C SER A 133 1.41 10.02 9.02
N GLY A 134 0.20 10.44 8.65
CA GLY A 134 -0.76 10.97 9.62
C GLY A 134 -1.12 9.97 10.72
N ARG A 135 -0.80 8.67 10.59
CA ARG A 135 -0.89 7.69 11.68
C ARG A 135 0.35 7.71 12.58
N GLU A 136 1.54 7.57 11.99
CA GLU A 136 2.82 7.60 12.69
C GLU A 136 3.00 8.91 13.48
N TYR A 137 2.67 10.05 12.89
CA TYR A 137 2.72 11.35 13.54
C TYR A 137 1.82 11.46 14.77
N LYS A 138 0.60 10.88 14.72
CA LYS A 138 -0.30 10.81 15.88
C LYS A 138 0.24 9.89 16.97
N ASN A 139 0.94 8.81 16.58
CA ASN A 139 1.59 7.92 17.55
C ASN A 139 2.80 8.61 18.20
N MET A 140 3.54 9.43 17.45
CA MET A 140 4.69 10.21 17.93
C MET A 140 4.30 11.27 18.96
N ILE A 141 3.20 12.00 18.71
CA ILE A 141 2.71 13.06 19.63
C ILE A 141 1.74 12.52 20.70
N GLY A 142 1.05 11.42 20.44
CA GLY A 142 -0.04 10.91 21.30
C GLY A 142 -1.39 11.63 21.14
N GLU A 143 -1.46 12.69 20.32
CA GLU A 143 -2.67 13.50 20.13
C GLU A 143 -3.61 12.97 19.01
N LYS A 144 -4.92 13.09 19.25
CA LYS A 144 -5.97 12.71 18.28
C LYS A 144 -6.20 13.81 17.24
N ILE A 145 -5.34 13.88 16.24
CA ILE A 145 -5.37 14.92 15.19
C ILE A 145 -6.37 14.58 14.06
N LYS A 146 -7.12 15.57 13.54
CA LYS A 146 -7.97 15.42 12.35
C LYS A 146 -7.10 15.37 11.09
N ASN A 147 -7.40 14.49 10.12
CA ASN A 147 -6.56 14.34 8.92
C ASN A 147 -6.42 15.65 8.12
N SER A 148 -7.48 16.46 8.06
CA SER A 148 -7.46 17.78 7.42
C SER A 148 -6.36 18.70 7.99
N ARG A 149 -6.22 18.81 9.32
CA ARG A 149 -5.16 19.60 9.96
C ARG A 149 -3.77 19.06 9.67
N TYR A 150 -3.61 17.74 9.69
CA TYR A 150 -2.36 17.12 9.29
C TYR A 150 -1.99 17.40 7.81
N GLN A 151 -2.97 17.44 6.91
CA GLN A 151 -2.74 17.85 5.52
C GLN A 151 -2.38 19.34 5.38
N GLN A 152 -2.92 20.23 6.21
CA GLN A 152 -2.51 21.65 6.25
C GLN A 152 -1.03 21.79 6.64
N MET A 153 -0.60 21.12 7.71
CA MET A 153 0.82 21.08 8.09
C MET A 153 1.72 20.49 6.99
N LEU A 154 1.26 19.42 6.31
CA LEU A 154 1.97 18.87 5.14
C LEU A 154 2.04 19.82 3.94
N GLN A 155 1.11 20.77 3.78
CA GLN A 155 1.21 21.80 2.73
C GLN A 155 2.34 22.78 3.03
N VAL A 156 2.48 23.21 4.29
CA VAL A 156 3.61 24.06 4.75
C VAL A 156 4.95 23.33 4.54
N LEU A 157 5.08 22.09 5.00
CA LEU A 157 6.29 21.27 4.81
C LEU A 157 6.64 21.05 3.33
N LYS A 158 5.64 20.81 2.47
CA LYS A 158 5.87 20.71 1.01
C LYS A 158 6.34 22.03 0.40
N ARG A 159 5.78 23.17 0.84
CA ARG A 159 6.20 24.50 0.39
C ARG A 159 7.63 24.84 0.81
N LEU A 160 8.08 24.36 1.97
CA LEU A 160 9.48 24.47 2.41
C LEU A 160 10.41 23.56 1.57
N ASN A 161 10.00 22.32 1.28
CA ASN A 161 10.79 21.40 0.45
C ASN A 161 10.95 21.82 -1.02
N GLN A 162 10.15 22.77 -1.50
CA GLN A 162 10.32 23.36 -2.84
C GLN A 162 11.42 24.43 -2.89
N ILE A 163 11.98 24.88 -1.78
CA ILE A 163 13.11 25.84 -1.78
C ILE A 163 14.32 25.17 -2.45
N HIS A 164 15.04 25.93 -3.29
CA HIS A 164 16.21 25.41 -4.00
C HIS A 164 17.29 24.87 -3.04
N PRO A 165 17.78 23.62 -3.18
CA PRO A 165 18.68 22.99 -2.21
C PRO A 165 19.94 23.80 -1.87
N ALA A 166 20.57 24.44 -2.86
CA ALA A 166 21.77 25.25 -2.62
C ALA A 166 21.54 26.56 -1.82
N VAL A 167 20.27 26.91 -1.55
CA VAL A 167 19.88 28.12 -0.78
C VAL A 167 18.98 27.72 0.40
N MET A 168 18.91 26.43 0.74
CA MET A 168 18.10 25.95 1.86
C MET A 168 18.82 26.23 3.19
N PRO A 169 18.19 26.92 4.16
CA PRO A 169 18.79 27.14 5.48
C PRO A 169 18.69 25.88 6.34
N SER A 170 19.66 25.69 7.24
CA SER A 170 19.74 24.52 8.13
C SER A 170 18.54 24.37 9.08
N GLU A 171 17.78 25.44 9.34
CA GLU A 171 16.51 25.37 10.09
C GLU A 171 15.44 24.59 9.33
N VAL A 172 15.33 24.83 8.01
CA VAL A 172 14.40 24.13 7.13
C VAL A 172 14.82 22.66 7.00
N GLU A 173 16.11 22.38 6.87
CA GLU A 173 16.61 21.01 6.77
C GLU A 173 16.25 20.17 8.01
N LYS A 174 16.54 20.67 9.23
CA LYS A 174 16.15 20.01 10.49
C LYS A 174 14.64 19.80 10.61
N ALA A 175 13.84 20.80 10.22
CA ALA A 175 12.38 20.72 10.20
C ALA A 175 11.87 19.65 9.22
N LEU A 176 12.49 19.56 8.04
CA LEU A 176 12.17 18.54 7.04
C LEU A 176 12.56 17.14 7.52
N ASP A 177 13.77 16.96 8.04
CA ASP A 177 14.29 15.66 8.51
C ASP A 177 13.43 15.03 9.59
N THR A 178 12.96 15.83 10.55
CA THR A 178 12.00 15.40 11.59
C THR A 178 10.70 14.78 11.02
N PHE A 179 10.35 15.09 9.77
CA PHE A 179 9.13 14.64 9.08
C PHE A 179 9.38 13.81 7.82
N LYS A 180 10.64 13.54 7.47
CA LYS A 180 11.02 12.50 6.50
C LYS A 180 10.81 11.13 7.15
N ARG A 181 10.41 10.12 6.36
CA ARG A 181 10.59 8.74 6.76
C ARG A 181 11.93 8.24 6.26
N ASP A 182 12.67 7.57 7.13
CA ASP A 182 13.77 6.66 6.76
C ASP A 182 13.26 5.34 6.13
N THR A 183 12.06 5.36 5.55
CA THR A 183 11.70 4.35 4.55
C THR A 183 12.60 4.58 3.34
N VAL A 184 13.77 3.97 3.36
CA VAL A 184 14.38 3.43 2.14
C VAL A 184 13.21 2.77 1.41
N PRO A 185 12.85 3.23 0.19
CA PRO A 185 11.84 2.52 -0.57
C PRO A 185 12.47 1.16 -0.89
N GLU A 186 12.14 0.14 -0.08
CA GLU A 186 12.56 -1.24 -0.28
C GLU A 186 11.99 -1.63 -1.64
N ALA A 187 12.83 -1.48 -2.67
CA ALA A 187 12.39 -1.24 -4.04
C ALA A 187 11.69 -2.49 -4.54
N ALA A 188 10.35 -2.48 -4.42
CA ALA A 188 9.53 -3.67 -4.13
C ALA A 188 10.05 -4.93 -4.83
N SER A 189 10.96 -5.63 -4.16
CA SER A 189 11.87 -6.55 -4.84
C SER A 189 11.02 -7.68 -5.39
N THR A 190 10.81 -7.66 -6.71
CA THR A 190 9.92 -8.63 -7.32
C THR A 190 10.61 -9.97 -7.22
N LYS A 191 10.20 -10.81 -6.27
CA LYS A 191 10.78 -12.14 -6.05
C LYS A 191 10.71 -12.89 -7.38
N ILE A 192 11.86 -12.97 -8.07
CA ILE A 192 12.02 -13.68 -9.33
C ILE A 192 11.96 -15.16 -8.96
N SER A 193 11.19 -15.96 -9.70
CA SER A 193 11.24 -17.42 -9.53
C SER A 193 12.63 -17.89 -9.95
N PRO A 194 13.43 -18.52 -9.07
CA PRO A 194 14.74 -19.03 -9.47
C PRO A 194 14.58 -20.10 -10.54
N ILE A 195 15.57 -20.19 -11.42
CA ILE A 195 15.69 -21.25 -12.43
C ILE A 195 16.50 -22.40 -11.79
N ASP A 196 16.01 -23.63 -11.89
CA ASP A 196 16.71 -24.84 -11.45
C ASP A 196 18.00 -25.03 -12.27
N GLY A 197 18.99 -25.77 -11.74
CA GLY A 197 20.20 -26.17 -12.48
C GLY A 197 19.97 -26.97 -13.77
N PHE A 198 18.72 -27.41 -14.03
CA PHE A 198 18.28 -28.04 -15.27
C PHE A 198 17.64 -27.06 -16.27
N GLY A 199 17.76 -25.74 -16.08
CA GLY A 199 17.14 -24.72 -16.94
C GLY A 199 15.61 -24.64 -16.83
N ARG A 200 15.03 -25.12 -15.72
CA ARG A 200 13.58 -25.20 -15.53
C ARG A 200 13.10 -24.15 -14.54
N SER A 201 12.02 -23.44 -14.84
CA SER A 201 11.39 -22.53 -13.89
C SER A 201 10.12 -23.15 -13.30
N LEU A 202 9.96 -23.07 -11.98
CA LEU A 202 8.78 -23.57 -11.28
C LEU A 202 7.73 -22.47 -11.08
N GLY A 203 6.52 -22.72 -11.58
CA GLY A 203 5.33 -21.93 -11.31
C GLY A 203 4.29 -22.69 -10.48
N VAL A 204 3.68 -22.02 -9.51
CA VAL A 204 2.60 -22.60 -8.69
C VAL A 204 1.33 -21.76 -8.79
N GLY A 205 0.26 -22.36 -9.29
CA GLY A 205 -1.07 -21.77 -9.43
C GLY A 205 -2.09 -22.49 -8.55
N ARG A 206 -3.09 -21.74 -8.07
CA ARG A 206 -4.20 -22.26 -7.28
C ARG A 206 -5.47 -21.52 -7.70
N ARG A 207 -6.58 -22.24 -7.85
CA ARG A 207 -7.90 -21.64 -8.07
C ARG A 207 -9.00 -22.56 -7.57
N LYS A 208 -9.96 -22.02 -6.82
CA LYS A 208 -10.96 -22.80 -6.07
C LYS A 208 -10.24 -23.87 -5.22
N THR A 209 -10.50 -25.15 -5.46
CA THR A 209 -9.86 -26.30 -4.79
C THR A 209 -8.74 -26.95 -5.63
N SER A 210 -8.47 -26.47 -6.84
CA SER A 210 -7.40 -26.99 -7.70
C SER A 210 -6.06 -26.33 -7.39
N THR A 211 -5.01 -27.17 -7.29
CA THR A 211 -3.60 -26.74 -7.20
C THR A 211 -2.83 -27.29 -8.38
N ALA A 212 -2.06 -26.43 -9.05
CA ALA A 212 -1.23 -26.77 -10.20
C ALA A 212 0.24 -26.37 -9.97
N ARG A 213 1.14 -27.24 -10.42
CA ARG A 213 2.59 -27.00 -10.52
C ARG A 213 2.97 -27.13 -11.99
N ALA A 214 3.63 -26.11 -12.52
CA ALA A 214 4.12 -26.06 -13.89
C ALA A 214 5.64 -25.92 -13.87
N TRP A 215 6.33 -26.78 -14.61
CA TRP A 215 7.75 -26.67 -14.91
C TRP A 215 7.88 -26.24 -16.36
N LEU A 216 8.44 -25.05 -16.59
CA LEU A 216 8.63 -24.48 -17.92
C LEU A 216 10.12 -24.54 -18.28
N VAL A 217 10.41 -25.08 -19.46
CA VAL A 217 11.76 -25.31 -19.99
C VAL A 217 11.80 -24.78 -21.42
N GLU A 218 12.92 -24.24 -21.89
CA GLU A 218 13.06 -23.86 -23.30
C GLU A 218 12.97 -25.12 -24.19
N GLY A 219 12.27 -25.04 -25.32
CA GLY A 219 11.97 -26.21 -26.15
C GLY A 219 11.01 -25.96 -27.31
N THR A 220 10.36 -27.02 -27.78
CA THR A 220 9.58 -27.13 -29.02
C THR A 220 8.08 -26.80 -28.91
N GLY A 221 7.58 -26.43 -27.72
CA GLY A 221 6.15 -26.12 -27.48
C GLY A 221 5.30 -27.30 -27.00
N GLU A 222 5.91 -28.41 -26.57
CA GLU A 222 5.20 -29.58 -26.08
C GLU A 222 4.54 -29.35 -24.72
N VAL A 223 3.25 -29.68 -24.60
CA VAL A 223 2.47 -29.49 -23.36
C VAL A 223 1.94 -30.82 -22.82
N LEU A 224 2.47 -31.23 -21.67
CA LEU A 224 2.11 -32.45 -20.96
C LEU A 224 1.45 -32.13 -19.61
N VAL A 225 0.24 -32.65 -19.38
CA VAL A 225 -0.53 -32.45 -18.15
C VAL A 225 -0.81 -33.80 -17.51
N ASN A 226 -0.30 -34.00 -16.28
CA ASN A 226 -0.37 -35.27 -15.55
C ASN A 226 0.16 -36.49 -16.35
N GLY A 227 1.12 -36.27 -17.24
CA GLY A 227 1.69 -37.31 -18.13
C GLY A 227 0.88 -37.60 -19.40
N LYS A 228 -0.18 -36.84 -19.68
CA LYS A 228 -0.99 -36.95 -20.90
C LYS A 228 -0.83 -35.71 -21.79
N THR A 229 -1.15 -35.83 -23.08
CA THR A 229 -1.19 -34.67 -23.98
C THR A 229 -2.31 -33.70 -23.58
N LEU A 230 -2.18 -32.42 -23.93
CA LEU A 230 -3.20 -31.41 -23.63
C LEU A 230 -4.60 -31.78 -24.19
N SER A 231 -4.63 -32.47 -25.34
CA SER A 231 -5.86 -32.92 -25.99
C SER A 231 -6.59 -34.02 -25.21
N GLU A 232 -5.85 -34.95 -24.61
CA GLU A 232 -6.40 -36.02 -23.77
C GLU A 232 -6.76 -35.52 -22.36
N ALA A 233 -5.98 -34.60 -21.80
CA ALA A 233 -6.18 -34.08 -20.46
C ALA A 233 -7.44 -33.21 -20.34
N PHE A 234 -7.75 -32.42 -21.38
CA PHE A 234 -8.93 -31.56 -21.43
C PHE A 234 -9.76 -31.84 -22.68
N GLY A 235 -10.98 -32.36 -22.51
CA GLY A 235 -11.90 -32.57 -23.64
C GLY A 235 -12.42 -31.27 -24.27
N ARG A 236 -12.52 -30.19 -23.49
CA ARG A 236 -13.06 -28.89 -23.94
C ARG A 236 -11.96 -28.00 -24.52
N ILE A 237 -12.17 -27.51 -25.75
CA ILE A 237 -11.23 -26.59 -26.44
C ILE A 237 -10.90 -25.35 -25.59
N HIS A 238 -11.91 -24.73 -24.99
CA HIS A 238 -11.75 -23.55 -24.12
C HIS A 238 -10.79 -23.79 -22.93
N ASP A 239 -10.81 -25.00 -22.34
CA ASP A 239 -9.93 -25.35 -21.23
C ASP A 239 -8.47 -25.48 -21.74
N ARG A 240 -8.27 -26.02 -22.95
CA ARG A 240 -6.94 -26.08 -23.62
C ARG A 240 -6.39 -24.69 -23.93
N GLU A 241 -7.21 -23.82 -24.53
CA GLU A 241 -6.84 -22.44 -24.84
C GLU A 241 -6.46 -21.65 -23.58
N THR A 242 -7.19 -21.89 -22.48
CA THR A 242 -6.93 -21.27 -21.18
C THR A 242 -5.53 -21.64 -20.64
N VAL A 243 -5.12 -22.91 -20.74
CA VAL A 243 -3.76 -23.35 -20.35
C VAL A 243 -2.66 -22.69 -21.19
N ILE A 244 -2.86 -22.57 -22.51
CA ILE A 244 -1.88 -21.98 -23.45
C ILE A 244 -1.87 -20.44 -23.38
N TRP A 245 -2.95 -19.81 -22.91
CA TRP A 245 -3.17 -18.36 -22.90
C TRP A 245 -1.96 -17.49 -22.50
N PRO A 246 -1.20 -17.76 -21.40
CA PRO A 246 -0.02 -16.94 -21.05
C PRO A 246 1.11 -17.01 -22.09
N LEU A 247 1.30 -18.16 -22.75
CA LEU A 247 2.26 -18.31 -23.86
C LEU A 247 1.75 -17.62 -25.13
N LYS A 248 0.43 -17.72 -25.42
CA LYS A 248 -0.21 -17.04 -26.56
C LYS A 248 -0.17 -15.51 -26.41
N ALA A 249 -0.52 -14.99 -25.24
CA ALA A 249 -0.51 -13.57 -24.91
C ALA A 249 0.90 -12.93 -24.92
N THR A 250 1.95 -13.76 -24.88
CA THR A 250 3.35 -13.33 -24.98
C THR A 250 4.03 -13.80 -26.27
N MET A 251 3.31 -14.41 -27.21
CA MET A 251 3.85 -14.93 -28.49
C MET A 251 5.05 -15.88 -28.29
N ARG A 252 4.91 -16.83 -27.36
CA ARG A 252 5.95 -17.75 -26.88
C ARG A 252 5.50 -19.20 -26.81
N VAL A 253 4.49 -19.57 -27.62
CA VAL A 253 3.94 -20.94 -27.66
C VAL A 253 5.02 -21.94 -28.11
N ASP A 254 5.73 -21.62 -29.20
CA ASP A 254 6.65 -22.55 -29.86
C ASP A 254 8.09 -22.52 -29.29
N LYS A 255 8.27 -21.90 -28.10
CA LYS A 255 9.59 -21.68 -27.47
C LYS A 255 9.80 -22.42 -26.16
N TYR A 256 8.74 -22.93 -25.55
CA TYR A 256 8.81 -23.51 -24.21
C TYR A 256 8.05 -24.83 -24.13
N ASN A 257 8.74 -25.87 -23.67
CA ASN A 257 8.12 -27.12 -23.24
C ASN A 257 7.57 -26.97 -21.83
N LEU A 258 6.38 -27.53 -21.62
CA LEU A 258 5.59 -27.36 -20.42
C LEU A 258 5.21 -28.72 -19.84
N TRP A 259 5.80 -29.05 -18.69
CA TRP A 259 5.40 -30.21 -17.90
C TRP A 259 4.59 -29.78 -16.69
N CYS A 260 3.42 -30.39 -16.50
CA CYS A 260 2.41 -29.92 -15.55
C CYS A 260 1.86 -31.03 -14.67
N ARG A 261 1.74 -30.75 -13.37
CA ARG A 261 1.05 -31.58 -12.38
C ARG A 261 -0.13 -30.81 -11.80
N VAL A 262 -1.33 -31.39 -11.83
CA VAL A 262 -2.54 -30.76 -11.29
C VAL A 262 -3.34 -31.73 -10.45
N GLU A 263 -3.77 -31.26 -9.28
CA GLU A 263 -4.47 -32.05 -8.27
C GLU A 263 -5.65 -31.25 -7.70
N GLY A 264 -6.77 -31.94 -7.45
CA GLY A 264 -8.00 -31.36 -6.87
C GLY A 264 -8.89 -30.57 -7.84
N GLY A 265 -10.12 -30.32 -7.39
CA GLY A 265 -11.16 -29.57 -8.14
C GLY A 265 -11.61 -30.25 -9.45
N GLY A 266 -12.16 -29.44 -10.37
CA GLY A 266 -12.68 -29.90 -11.67
C GLY A 266 -11.99 -29.21 -12.85
N THR A 267 -12.24 -29.68 -14.09
CA THR A 267 -11.45 -29.36 -15.31
C THR A 267 -11.20 -27.86 -15.51
N THR A 268 -12.23 -27.03 -15.37
CA THR A 268 -12.13 -25.57 -15.53
C THR A 268 -11.21 -24.95 -14.47
N GLY A 269 -11.39 -25.30 -13.19
CA GLY A 269 -10.52 -24.84 -12.10
C GLY A 269 -9.08 -25.32 -12.27
N GLN A 270 -8.88 -26.53 -12.81
CA GLN A 270 -7.57 -27.08 -13.13
C GLN A 270 -6.89 -26.28 -14.25
N ALA A 271 -7.55 -26.06 -15.39
CA ALA A 271 -7.03 -25.26 -16.51
C ALA A 271 -6.70 -23.81 -16.10
N GLU A 272 -7.58 -23.17 -15.34
CA GLU A 272 -7.36 -21.82 -14.84
C GLU A 272 -6.24 -21.76 -13.78
N SER A 273 -6.06 -22.80 -12.95
CA SER A 273 -4.93 -22.89 -12.01
C SER A 273 -3.60 -23.11 -12.73
N LEU A 274 -3.60 -23.89 -13.82
CA LEU A 274 -2.46 -24.04 -14.73
C LEU A 274 -2.08 -22.72 -15.40
N THR A 275 -3.06 -21.93 -15.85
CA THR A 275 -2.83 -20.60 -16.46
C THR A 275 -1.93 -19.73 -15.57
N LEU A 276 -2.25 -19.68 -14.26
CA LEU A 276 -1.48 -18.93 -13.28
C LEU A 276 -0.12 -19.57 -12.96
N ALA A 277 -0.01 -20.90 -13.02
CA ALA A 277 1.25 -21.60 -12.84
C ALA A 277 2.21 -21.30 -14.01
N VAL A 278 1.77 -21.47 -15.26
CA VAL A 278 2.54 -21.18 -16.48
C VAL A 278 2.98 -19.72 -16.52
N ALA A 279 2.07 -18.78 -16.22
CA ALA A 279 2.39 -17.36 -16.17
C ALA A 279 3.49 -17.00 -15.14
N LYS A 280 3.55 -17.71 -14.01
CA LYS A 280 4.62 -17.54 -13.01
C LYS A 280 5.93 -18.20 -13.40
N ALA A 281 5.88 -19.36 -14.05
CA ALA A 281 7.07 -20.03 -14.57
C ALA A 281 7.73 -19.16 -15.66
N LEU A 282 6.92 -18.60 -16.57
CA LEU A 282 7.40 -17.69 -17.63
C LEU A 282 8.07 -16.43 -17.08
N LEU A 283 7.63 -15.93 -15.91
CA LEU A 283 8.30 -14.80 -15.23
C LEU A 283 9.65 -15.15 -14.58
N GLY A 284 9.96 -16.44 -14.37
CA GLY A 284 11.28 -16.88 -13.94
C GLY A 284 12.33 -16.74 -15.05
N HIS A 285 11.94 -17.07 -16.29
CA HIS A 285 12.77 -16.86 -17.48
C HIS A 285 12.79 -15.39 -17.91
N GLU A 286 11.63 -14.74 -18.03
CA GLU A 286 11.49 -13.39 -18.60
C GLU A 286 10.66 -12.45 -17.70
N PRO A 287 11.27 -11.83 -16.66
CA PRO A 287 10.54 -10.94 -15.74
C PRO A 287 9.97 -9.69 -16.43
N ALA A 288 10.53 -9.28 -17.57
CA ALA A 288 10.06 -8.15 -18.38
C ALA A 288 8.63 -8.32 -18.93
N LEU A 289 8.13 -9.56 -19.04
CA LEU A 289 6.78 -9.85 -19.56
C LEU A 289 5.66 -9.57 -18.56
N LYS A 290 5.98 -9.24 -17.30
CA LYS A 290 5.02 -8.99 -16.22
C LYS A 290 3.92 -7.96 -16.56
N PRO A 291 4.18 -6.84 -17.26
CA PRO A 291 3.12 -5.90 -17.67
C PRO A 291 2.22 -6.45 -18.79
N ALA A 292 2.75 -7.32 -19.67
CA ALA A 292 1.96 -7.98 -20.71
C ALA A 292 1.03 -9.04 -20.11
N LEU A 293 1.58 -9.95 -19.30
CA LEU A 293 0.83 -11.00 -18.60
C LEU A 293 -0.19 -10.44 -17.59
N ARG A 294 0.07 -9.27 -16.98
CA ARG A 294 -0.90 -8.55 -16.14
C ARG A 294 -2.07 -7.99 -16.97
N ARG A 295 -1.80 -7.41 -18.15
CA ARG A 295 -2.87 -6.96 -19.08
C ARG A 295 -3.68 -8.14 -19.62
N GLY A 296 -3.02 -9.26 -19.94
CA GLY A 296 -3.65 -10.52 -20.33
C GLY A 296 -4.30 -11.33 -19.20
N MET A 297 -4.61 -10.72 -18.05
CA MET A 297 -5.31 -11.31 -16.90
C MET A 297 -4.69 -12.61 -16.33
N SER A 298 -3.43 -12.93 -16.65
CA SER A 298 -2.82 -14.23 -16.34
C SER A 298 -2.18 -14.31 -14.94
N ILE A 299 -1.94 -13.16 -14.30
CA ILE A 299 -1.27 -13.06 -12.97
C ILE A 299 -2.21 -12.45 -11.91
N ALA A 300 -3.50 -12.25 -12.21
CA ALA A 300 -4.45 -11.72 -11.23
C ALA A 300 -4.65 -12.75 -10.09
N PRO A 301 -4.40 -12.40 -8.82
CA PRO A 301 -4.69 -13.31 -7.71
C PRO A 301 -6.20 -13.44 -7.56
N SER A 302 -6.73 -14.65 -7.79
CA SER A 302 -8.13 -14.95 -7.50
C SER A 302 -8.34 -15.05 -5.99
N ALA A 303 -8.61 -13.92 -5.33
CA ALA A 303 -9.41 -13.95 -4.12
C ALA A 303 -10.77 -14.58 -4.46
N SER A 304 -11.36 -15.35 -3.54
CA SER A 304 -12.46 -16.28 -3.82
C SER A 304 -13.82 -15.61 -4.08
N SER A 305 -13.95 -14.85 -5.17
CA SER A 305 -15.22 -14.44 -5.77
C SER A 305 -14.99 -13.99 -7.22
N LYS A 306 -15.83 -14.49 -8.14
CA LYS A 306 -15.93 -14.12 -9.58
C LYS A 306 -14.72 -13.38 -10.20
N ILE A 307 -13.73 -14.13 -10.66
CA ILE A 307 -13.11 -13.78 -11.96
C ILE A 307 -14.05 -14.32 -13.04
N GLU A 308 -15.13 -13.57 -13.29
CA GLU A 308 -15.75 -13.61 -14.61
C GLU A 308 -14.69 -13.15 -15.61
N PHE A 309 -14.46 -13.95 -16.65
CA PHE A 309 -13.71 -13.50 -17.81
C PHE A 309 -14.48 -12.31 -18.40
N ASN A 310 -14.04 -11.10 -18.05
CA ASN A 310 -14.70 -9.85 -18.40
C ASN A 310 -14.42 -9.49 -19.87
N LEU A 311 -14.93 -10.34 -20.78
CA LEU A 311 -15.36 -9.91 -22.10
C LEU A 311 -16.58 -9.00 -21.88
N LYS A 312 -16.32 -7.76 -21.46
CA LYS A 312 -17.37 -6.74 -21.30
C LYS A 312 -18.07 -6.60 -22.65
N PRO A 313 -19.40 -6.87 -22.75
CA PRO A 313 -20.10 -6.85 -24.03
C PRO A 313 -20.06 -5.47 -24.70
N ALA A 314 -19.80 -4.40 -23.93
CA ALA A 314 -19.66 -3.02 -24.41
C ALA A 314 -18.57 -2.81 -25.48
N ASN A 315 -17.52 -3.64 -25.54
CA ASN A 315 -16.50 -3.53 -26.60
C ASN A 315 -16.85 -4.33 -27.86
N LEU A 316 -17.75 -5.33 -27.77
CA LEU A 316 -18.21 -6.06 -28.96
C LEU A 316 -19.04 -5.15 -29.87
N THR A 317 -19.87 -4.27 -29.31
CA THR A 317 -20.67 -3.32 -30.10
C THR A 317 -19.79 -2.41 -30.93
N VAL A 318 -18.76 -1.79 -30.33
CA VAL A 318 -17.84 -0.89 -31.04
C VAL A 318 -17.04 -1.63 -32.12
N GLN A 319 -16.61 -2.88 -31.88
CA GLN A 319 -15.95 -3.67 -32.91
C GLN A 319 -16.90 -4.14 -34.03
N LEU A 320 -18.16 -4.46 -33.71
CA LEU A 320 -19.18 -4.82 -34.69
C LEU A 320 -19.58 -3.61 -35.54
N ASP A 321 -19.72 -2.42 -34.97
CA ASP A 321 -20.04 -1.19 -35.70
C ASP A 321 -18.88 -0.76 -36.62
N VAL A 322 -17.62 -0.90 -36.18
CA VAL A 322 -16.44 -0.68 -37.04
C VAL A 322 -16.37 -1.72 -38.17
N LEU A 323 -16.62 -3.01 -37.89
CA LEU A 323 -16.65 -4.06 -38.92
C LEU A 323 -17.82 -3.89 -39.90
N ARG A 324 -18.98 -3.44 -39.43
CA ARG A 324 -20.17 -3.14 -40.24
C ARG A 324 -19.92 -1.93 -41.13
N GLY A 325 -19.35 -0.84 -40.61
CA GLY A 325 -18.94 0.33 -41.39
C GLY A 325 -17.84 0.01 -42.42
N ILE A 326 -16.96 -0.95 -42.13
CA ILE A 326 -16.01 -1.48 -43.12
C ILE A 326 -16.74 -2.28 -44.21
N GLN A 327 -17.66 -3.20 -43.85
CA GLN A 327 -18.46 -3.94 -44.84
C GLN A 327 -19.33 -3.02 -45.72
N GLU A 328 -19.94 -1.99 -45.15
CA GLU A 328 -20.72 -1.00 -45.89
C GLU A 328 -19.85 -0.20 -46.86
N LYS A 329 -18.67 0.29 -46.42
CA LYS A 329 -17.69 0.91 -47.34
C LYS A 329 -17.21 -0.01 -48.47
N TRP A 330 -17.02 -1.31 -48.20
CA TRP A 330 -16.69 -2.27 -49.26
C TRP A 330 -17.86 -2.48 -50.23
N LYS A 331 -19.11 -2.48 -49.73
CA LYS A 331 -20.32 -2.63 -50.54
C LYS A 331 -20.59 -1.40 -51.42
N GLU A 332 -20.38 -0.19 -50.89
CA GLU A 332 -20.40 1.06 -51.67
C GLU A 332 -19.31 1.07 -52.75
N ARG A 333 -18.08 0.67 -52.41
CA ARG A 333 -16.95 0.66 -53.37
C ARG A 333 -17.21 -0.28 -54.56
N SER A 334 -17.84 -1.43 -54.32
CA SER A 334 -18.30 -2.36 -55.38
C SER A 334 -19.51 -1.87 -56.18
N GLN A 335 -20.35 -1.01 -55.61
CA GLN A 335 -21.41 -0.32 -56.36
C GLN A 335 -20.87 0.82 -57.24
N VAL A 336 -19.79 1.48 -56.82
CA VAL A 336 -19.12 2.52 -57.63
C VAL A 336 -18.43 1.90 -58.85
N THR A 337 -17.73 0.77 -58.71
CA THR A 337 -17.09 0.08 -59.85
C THR A 337 -18.12 -0.41 -60.87
N SER A 338 -19.21 -1.04 -60.41
CA SER A 338 -20.30 -1.49 -61.30
C SER A 338 -21.13 -0.35 -61.92
N LYS A 339 -21.05 0.88 -61.40
CA LYS A 339 -21.57 2.08 -62.07
C LYS A 339 -20.62 2.64 -63.13
N GLN A 340 -19.31 2.53 -62.95
CA GLN A 340 -18.33 2.94 -63.96
C GLN A 340 -18.30 2.00 -65.18
N GLU A 341 -18.49 0.69 -64.99
CA GLU A 341 -18.62 -0.27 -66.11
C GLU A 341 -19.89 -0.06 -66.97
N LYS A 342 -20.88 0.70 -66.49
CA LYS A 342 -22.11 1.05 -67.24
C LYS A 342 -22.01 2.37 -68.02
N CYS A 343 -20.86 3.05 -67.99
CA CYS A 343 -20.61 4.30 -68.71
C CYS A 343 -19.45 4.18 -69.72
N LEU A 344 -19.50 3.16 -70.58
CA LEU A 344 -18.72 3.11 -71.82
C LEU A 344 -19.68 3.11 -73.03
N PRO A 345 -19.77 4.19 -73.82
CA PRO A 345 -20.54 4.19 -75.06
C PRO A 345 -19.85 3.29 -76.09
N GLY A 346 -20.62 2.47 -76.81
CA GLY A 346 -20.06 1.48 -77.71
C GLY A 346 -19.56 2.06 -79.03
N SER A 347 -18.31 1.76 -79.40
CA SER A 347 -17.82 1.79 -80.78
C SER A 347 -17.53 0.35 -81.24
N ARG A 348 -18.47 -0.25 -81.98
CA ARG A 348 -18.22 -1.46 -82.76
C ARG A 348 -17.94 -1.07 -84.20
N ASP A 349 -16.77 -0.50 -84.44
CA ASP A 349 -16.30 -0.22 -85.78
C ASP A 349 -15.93 -1.53 -86.48
N LYS A 350 -16.75 -1.90 -87.46
CA LYS A 350 -16.48 -3.03 -88.36
C LYS A 350 -15.40 -2.61 -89.36
N ILE A 351 -14.15 -2.98 -89.11
CA ILE A 351 -13.10 -2.89 -90.12
C ILE A 351 -13.20 -4.13 -91.02
N HIS A 352 -13.99 -4.02 -92.09
CA HIS A 352 -13.78 -4.84 -93.28
C HIS A 352 -12.61 -4.25 -94.07
N ILE A 353 -11.55 -5.03 -94.30
CA ILE A 353 -10.62 -4.78 -95.40
C ILE A 353 -10.71 -5.99 -96.33
N THR A 354 -10.90 -5.69 -97.61
CA THR A 354 -11.21 -6.63 -98.69
C THR A 354 -9.97 -7.33 -99.22
N ASN A 355 -10.18 -8.53 -99.77
CA ASN A 355 -9.19 -9.20 -100.63
C ASN A 355 -8.79 -8.30 -101.81
N LEU A 356 -7.50 -8.26 -102.11
CA LEU A 356 -6.96 -7.86 -103.40
C LEU A 356 -6.16 -9.03 -103.99
N SER A 357 -6.28 -9.22 -105.31
CA SER A 357 -5.97 -10.47 -106.00
C SER A 357 -4.89 -10.25 -107.06
N LYS A 358 -4.03 -11.27 -107.26
CA LYS A 358 -2.98 -11.38 -108.30
C LYS A 358 -1.80 -10.40 -108.07
N LYS A 359 -0.55 -10.77 -108.34
CA LYS A 359 -0.04 -11.75 -109.31
C LYS A 359 0.99 -12.70 -108.69
#